data_AF-A0A7X8Q1W6-F1
#
_entry.id   AF-A0A7X8Q1W6-F1
#
_cell.length_a   1.000
_cell.length_b   1.000
_cell.length_c   1.000
_cell.angle_alpha   90.00
_cell.angle_beta   90.00
_cell.angle_gamma   90.00
#
_symmetry.space_group_name_H-M   'P 1'
#
loop_
_entity.id
_entity.type
_entity.pdbx_description
1 polymer ?
#
loop_
_entity_poly.entity_id
_entity_poly.type
_entity_poly.pdbx_seq_one_letter_code
_entity_poly.pdbx_strand_id
1 'polypeptide(L)'
;VEPSVHVLVNEVETITSGAVSQKAMKAGLSIGIGLSVCISMVRVVTGVSILWFLLSGYILALALTFVVPRIFTGIAFDSGGVCSGPMSATFLLPFALGASEALGGNMLTDAFGIIAMVTMTPLITIQILGLVYKKRMTDAGELTPLDKIEVEEDIIEYEEANLLNE
;
A
#
# COMPACT_ATOMS: atom_id res chain seq x y z
N VAL A 1 12.10 -7.00 8.45
CA VAL A 1 10.82 -6.38 8.07
C VAL A 1 9.99 -6.29 9.34
N GLU A 2 9.31 -5.17 9.58
CA GLU A 2 8.43 -4.98 10.74
C GLU A 2 7.42 -6.15 10.87
N PRO A 3 7.06 -6.60 12.09
CA PRO A 3 6.13 -7.71 12.28
C PRO A 3 4.81 -7.53 11.53
N SER A 4 4.21 -6.34 11.57
CA SER A 4 2.96 -6.04 10.87
C SER A 4 3.11 -6.21 9.35
N VAL A 5 4.20 -5.70 8.77
CA VAL A 5 4.49 -5.84 7.34
C VAL A 5 4.75 -7.31 6.97
N HIS A 6 5.34 -8.09 7.88
CA HIS A 6 5.53 -9.52 7.67
C HIS A 6 4.19 -10.26 7.57
N VAL A 7 3.23 -9.94 8.45
CA VAL A 7 1.87 -10.51 8.40
C VAL A 7 1.19 -10.15 7.08
N LEU A 8 1.21 -8.87 6.68
CA LEU A 8 0.64 -8.43 5.40
C LEU A 8 1.21 -9.19 4.20
N VAL A 9 2.52 -9.43 4.17
CA VAL A 9 3.15 -10.20 3.08
C VAL A 9 2.63 -11.65 3.05
N ASN A 10 2.43 -12.27 4.22
CA ASN A 10 1.89 -13.62 4.32
C ASN A 10 0.40 -13.65 3.89
N GLU A 11 -0.39 -12.65 4.28
CA GLU A 11 -1.80 -12.53 3.87
C GLU A 11 -1.92 -12.37 2.36
N VAL A 12 -1.13 -11.48 1.75
CA VAL A 12 -1.15 -11.31 0.30
C VAL A 12 -0.76 -12.60 -0.42
N GLU A 13 0.29 -13.30 0.04
CA GLU A 13 0.68 -14.56 -0.59
C GLU A 13 -0.41 -15.64 -0.47
N THR A 14 -1.07 -15.72 0.69
CA THR A 14 -2.15 -16.68 0.95
C THR A 14 -3.37 -16.38 0.08
N ILE A 15 -3.84 -15.12 0.06
CA ILE A 15 -5.00 -14.68 -0.71
C ILE A 15 -4.74 -14.79 -2.22
N THR A 16 -3.49 -14.53 -2.65
CA THR A 16 -3.12 -14.65 -4.07
C THR A 16 -2.73 -16.08 -4.47
N SER A 17 -2.90 -17.09 -3.60
CA SER A 17 -2.51 -18.48 -3.87
C SER A 17 -1.05 -18.62 -4.35
N GLY A 18 -0.14 -17.81 -3.79
CA GLY A 18 1.27 -17.80 -4.16
C GLY A 18 1.59 -17.06 -5.47
N ALA A 19 0.61 -16.47 -6.13
CA ALA A 19 0.80 -15.77 -7.39
C ALA A 19 1.70 -14.52 -7.26
N VAL A 20 1.69 -13.89 -6.09
CA VAL A 20 2.67 -12.87 -5.71
C VAL A 20 3.61 -13.42 -4.64
N SER A 21 4.86 -13.66 -5.03
CA SER A 21 5.87 -14.16 -4.10
C SER A 21 6.15 -13.18 -2.95
N GLN A 22 6.39 -13.70 -1.75
CA GLN A 22 6.79 -12.86 -0.61
C GLN A 22 8.03 -11.99 -0.90
N LYS A 23 8.96 -12.51 -1.71
CA LYS A 23 10.20 -11.81 -2.03
C LYS A 23 9.93 -10.54 -2.83
N ALA A 24 9.04 -10.62 -3.83
CA ALA A 24 8.63 -9.47 -4.63
C ALA A 24 7.93 -8.42 -3.76
N MET A 25 7.03 -8.85 -2.88
CA MET A 25 6.31 -7.95 -1.97
C MET A 25 7.26 -7.27 -0.97
N LYS A 26 8.14 -8.04 -0.31
CA LYS A 26 9.15 -7.51 0.63
C LYS A 26 10.09 -6.53 -0.06
N ALA A 27 10.56 -6.84 -1.27
CA ALA A 27 11.43 -5.95 -2.02
C ALA A 27 10.70 -4.65 -2.42
N GLY A 28 9.50 -4.76 -2.98
CA GLY A 28 8.68 -3.60 -3.37
C GLY A 28 8.39 -2.68 -2.21
N LEU A 29 7.89 -3.23 -1.09
CA LEU A 29 7.60 -2.46 0.12
C LEU A 29 8.84 -1.82 0.71
N SER A 30 9.97 -2.53 0.76
CA SER A 30 11.21 -1.96 1.30
C SER A 30 11.73 -0.79 0.47
N ILE A 31 11.69 -0.92 -0.87
CA ILE A 31 12.10 0.15 -1.78
C ILE A 31 11.14 1.34 -1.66
N GLY A 32 9.83 1.09 -1.68
CA GLY A 32 8.82 2.12 -1.54
C GLY A 32 8.97 2.90 -0.23
N ILE A 33 9.06 2.20 0.90
CA ILE A 33 9.13 2.83 2.23
C ILE A 33 10.43 3.63 2.36
N GLY A 34 11.56 3.09 1.87
CA GLY A 34 12.82 3.82 1.83
C GLY A 34 12.71 5.12 1.02
N LEU A 35 12.14 5.06 -0.19
CA LEU A 35 11.91 6.25 -1.01
C LEU A 35 10.98 7.26 -0.34
N SER A 36 9.92 6.79 0.31
CA SER A 36 8.97 7.63 1.03
C SER A 36 9.62 8.37 2.20
N VAL A 37 10.48 7.69 2.97
CA VAL A 37 11.28 8.31 4.04
C VAL A 37 12.27 9.32 3.47
N CYS A 38 12.95 9.01 2.36
CA CYS A 38 13.86 9.94 1.70
C CYS A 38 13.14 11.21 1.24
N ILE A 39 12.00 11.08 0.55
CA ILE A 39 11.18 12.21 0.09
C ILE A 39 10.68 13.02 1.29
N SER A 40 10.25 12.34 2.36
CA SER A 40 9.81 13.00 3.60
C SER A 40 10.93 13.82 4.22
N MET A 41 12.18 13.32 4.23
CA MET A 41 13.31 14.09 4.75
C MET A 41 13.67 15.29 3.87
N VAL A 42 13.57 15.16 2.55
CA VAL A 42 13.70 16.33 1.65
C VAL A 42 12.65 17.39 2.02
N ARG A 43 11.43 16.99 2.37
CA ARG A 43 10.38 17.91 2.84
C ARG A 43 10.76 18.60 4.15
N VAL A 44 11.27 17.87 5.14
CA VAL A 44 11.70 18.45 6.42
C VAL A 44 12.77 19.52 6.21
N VAL A 45 13.70 19.31 5.28
CA VAL A 45 14.76 20.28 4.95
C VAL A 45 14.22 21.48 4.16
N THR A 46 13.29 21.25 3.23
CA THR A 46 12.82 22.30 2.29
C THR A 46 11.59 23.06 2.80
N GLY A 47 10.89 22.56 3.81
CA GLY A 47 9.66 23.16 4.35
C GLY A 47 8.45 23.07 3.42
N VAL A 48 8.50 22.24 2.37
CA VAL A 48 7.40 22.11 1.41
C VAL A 48 6.15 21.53 2.09
N SER A 49 4.97 22.04 1.73
CA SER A 49 3.71 21.53 2.26
C SER A 49 3.50 20.05 1.94
N ILE A 50 3.13 19.27 2.96
CA ILE A 50 2.86 17.83 2.89
C ILE A 50 1.73 17.53 1.91
N LEU A 51 0.78 18.46 1.76
CA LEU A 51 -0.40 18.30 0.93
C LEU A 51 -0.06 18.04 -0.53
N TRP A 52 1.03 18.60 -1.06
CA TRP A 52 1.44 18.33 -2.44
C TRP A 52 1.80 16.87 -2.68
N PHE A 53 2.40 16.21 -1.69
CA PHE A 53 2.77 14.81 -1.77
C PHE A 53 1.60 13.89 -1.44
N LEU A 54 0.83 14.22 -0.41
CA LEU A 54 -0.35 13.44 -0.04
C LEU A 54 -1.41 13.46 -1.12
N LEU A 55 -1.75 14.64 -1.64
CA LEU A 55 -2.79 14.78 -2.66
C LEU A 55 -2.39 14.06 -3.95
N SER A 56 -1.15 14.23 -4.41
CA SER A 56 -0.66 13.53 -5.60
C SER A 56 -0.63 12.01 -5.42
N GLY A 57 -0.19 11.53 -4.26
CA GLY A 57 -0.16 10.11 -3.97
C GLY A 57 -1.54 9.48 -3.83
N TYR A 58 -2.51 10.16 -3.21
CA TYR A 58 -3.90 9.68 -3.16
C TYR A 58 -4.60 9.75 -4.51
N ILE A 59 -4.36 10.79 -5.32
CA ILE A 59 -4.87 10.83 -6.71
C ILE A 59 -4.31 9.65 -7.49
N LEU A 60 -3.01 9.35 -7.35
CA LEU A 60 -2.39 8.20 -7.99
C LEU A 60 -3.01 6.89 -7.51
N ALA A 61 -3.20 6.72 -6.19
CA ALA A 61 -3.82 5.53 -5.62
C ALA A 61 -5.25 5.32 -6.12
N LEU A 62 -6.07 6.38 -6.17
CA LEU A 62 -7.43 6.31 -6.69
C LEU A 62 -7.47 6.04 -8.19
N ALA A 63 -6.53 6.61 -8.94
CA ALA A 63 -6.40 6.34 -10.38
C ALA A 63 -6.03 4.87 -10.64
N LEU A 64 -5.14 4.30 -9.83
CA LEU A 64 -4.71 2.90 -9.92
C LEU A 64 -5.87 1.92 -9.65
N THR A 65 -6.77 2.25 -8.73
CA THR A 65 -7.97 1.44 -8.41
C THR A 65 -8.78 1.04 -9.64
N PHE A 66 -8.85 1.91 -10.66
CA PHE A 66 -9.64 1.61 -11.88
C PHE A 66 -8.98 0.58 -12.81
N VAL A 67 -7.69 0.29 -12.63
CA VAL A 67 -6.91 -0.55 -13.55
C VAL A 67 -6.46 -1.86 -12.89
N VAL A 68 -6.26 -1.82 -11.57
CA VAL A 68 -5.79 -2.93 -10.72
C VAL A 68 -6.95 -3.91 -10.43
N PRO A 69 -6.70 -5.23 -10.37
CA PRO A 69 -7.72 -6.19 -9.92
C PRO A 69 -8.24 -5.88 -8.50
N ARG A 70 -9.54 -6.08 -8.25
CA ARG A 70 -10.19 -5.64 -6.99
C ARG A 70 -9.54 -6.22 -5.75
N ILE A 71 -9.06 -7.46 -5.81
CA ILE A 71 -8.37 -8.10 -4.68
C ILE A 71 -7.12 -7.34 -4.24
N PHE A 72 -6.30 -6.86 -5.18
CA PHE A 72 -5.11 -6.07 -4.85
C PHE A 72 -5.48 -4.69 -4.35
N THR A 73 -6.53 -4.08 -4.89
CA THR A 73 -7.08 -2.82 -4.39
C THR A 73 -7.58 -3.00 -2.94
N GLY A 74 -8.37 -4.03 -2.66
CA GLY A 74 -8.87 -4.33 -1.31
C GLY A 74 -7.74 -4.50 -0.31
N ILE A 75 -6.76 -5.36 -0.63
CA ILE A 75 -5.59 -5.55 0.24
C ILE A 75 -4.79 -4.25 0.39
N ALA A 76 -4.63 -3.46 -0.67
CA ALA A 76 -3.89 -2.20 -0.60
C ALA A 76 -4.55 -1.19 0.33
N PHE A 77 -5.88 -1.04 0.29
CA PHE A 77 -6.61 -0.13 1.18
C PHE A 77 -6.68 -0.64 2.62
N ASP A 78 -6.74 -1.95 2.84
CA ASP A 78 -6.65 -2.54 4.18
C ASP A 78 -5.23 -2.44 4.77
N SER A 79 -4.20 -2.51 3.91
CA SER A 79 -2.80 -2.45 4.32
C SER A 79 -2.34 -1.10 4.88
N GLY A 80 -3.13 -0.03 4.72
CA GLY A 80 -2.77 1.31 5.19
C GLY A 80 -2.43 1.34 6.69
N GLY A 81 -3.17 0.60 7.51
CA GLY A 81 -2.91 0.50 8.95
C GLY A 81 -1.60 -0.21 9.31
N VAL A 82 -1.08 -1.05 8.42
CA VAL A 82 0.05 -1.94 8.70
C VAL A 82 1.36 -1.17 8.83
N CYS A 83 1.58 -0.13 8.01
CA CYS A 83 2.77 0.73 8.09
C CYS A 83 2.69 1.78 9.19
N SER A 84 1.49 2.09 9.68
CA SER A 84 1.27 2.99 10.82
C SER A 84 1.64 2.35 12.16
N GLY A 85 2.10 1.10 12.14
CA GLY A 85 2.35 0.25 13.29
C GLY A 85 3.51 0.68 14.21
N PRO A 86 4.04 -0.27 15.00
CA PRO A 86 5.09 -0.01 15.98
C PRO A 86 6.33 0.72 15.44
N MET A 87 6.72 0.51 14.17
CA MET A 87 7.87 1.20 13.57
C MET A 87 7.65 2.72 13.48
N SER A 88 6.43 3.15 13.12
CA SER A 88 6.11 4.56 13.00
C SER A 88 6.25 5.29 14.34
N ALA A 89 5.74 4.68 15.42
CA ALA A 89 5.81 5.26 16.76
C ALA A 89 7.23 5.18 17.37
N THR A 90 7.94 4.07 17.19
CA THR A 90 9.24 3.83 17.86
C THR A 90 10.44 4.43 17.14
N PHE A 91 10.35 4.64 15.83
CA PHE A 91 11.46 5.11 15.02
C PHE A 91 11.12 6.38 14.22
N LEU A 92 10.11 6.34 13.35
CA LEU A 92 9.87 7.44 12.40
C LEU A 92 9.47 8.74 13.09
N LEU A 93 8.57 8.66 14.08
CA LEU A 93 8.11 9.81 14.84
C LEU A 93 9.26 10.50 15.60
N PRO A 94 10.02 9.82 16.50
CA PRO A 94 11.13 10.46 17.20
C PRO A 94 12.24 10.92 16.26
N PHE A 95 12.50 10.17 15.17
CA PHE A 95 13.47 10.57 14.15
C PHE A 95 13.10 11.89 13.48
N ALA A 96 11.85 12.04 13.03
CA ALA A 96 11.39 13.25 12.37
C ALA A 96 11.24 14.43 13.34
N LEU A 97 10.86 14.19 14.61
CA LEU A 97 10.87 15.22 15.65
C LEU A 97 12.30 15.77 15.86
N GLY A 98 13.30 14.90 16.03
CA GLY A 98 14.69 15.32 16.21
C GLY A 98 15.26 16.02 14.98
N ALA A 99 14.94 15.54 13.78
CA ALA A 99 15.35 16.19 12.53
C ALA A 99 14.72 17.59 12.38
N SER A 100 13.41 17.72 12.67
CA SER A 100 12.71 19.00 12.62
C SER A 100 13.21 19.97 13.69
N GLU A 101 13.54 19.48 14.89
CA GLU A 101 14.10 20.31 15.96
C GLU A 101 15.46 20.89 15.56
N ALA A 102 16.34 20.07 14.98
CA ALA A 102 17.64 20.51 14.50
C ALA A 102 17.57 21.55 13.37
N LEU A 103 16.53 21.47 12.53
CA LEU A 103 16.33 22.36 11.38
C LEU A 103 15.42 23.56 11.66
N GLY A 104 14.82 23.64 12.85
CA GLY A 104 13.89 24.72 13.21
C GLY A 104 12.54 24.66 12.47
N GLY A 105 12.15 23.49 11.98
CA GLY A 105 10.89 23.24 11.29
C GLY A 105 9.68 23.13 12.22
N ASN A 106 8.51 22.89 11.65
CA ASN A 106 7.32 22.61 12.45
C ASN A 106 7.25 21.12 12.80
N MET A 107 7.76 20.81 13.99
CA MET A 107 7.89 19.45 14.54
C MET A 107 6.63 18.61 14.37
N LEU A 108 5.45 19.19 14.63
CA LEU A 108 4.20 18.47 14.55
C LEU A 108 3.89 18.07 13.10
N THR A 109 3.99 19.04 12.18
CA THR A 109 3.70 18.76 10.77
C THR A 109 4.73 17.83 10.13
N ASP A 110 6.00 17.92 10.52
CA ASP A 110 7.08 17.11 9.98
C ASP A 110 7.03 15.67 10.50
N ALA A 111 6.78 15.50 11.79
CA ALA A 111 6.69 14.19 12.42
C ALA A 111 5.44 13.40 11.98
N PHE A 112 4.28 14.05 11.89
CA PHE A 112 3.10 13.39 11.34
C PHE A 112 3.13 13.29 9.81
N GLY A 113 3.82 14.21 9.14
CA GLY A 113 3.99 14.20 7.68
C GLY A 113 4.74 12.96 7.19
N ILE A 114 5.85 12.59 7.84
CA ILE A 114 6.58 11.35 7.49
C ILE A 114 5.71 10.11 7.69
N ILE A 115 4.91 10.07 8.76
CA ILE A 115 4.01 8.92 9.04
C ILE A 115 2.96 8.82 7.94
N ALA A 116 2.36 9.93 7.53
CA ALA A 116 1.37 9.95 6.46
C ALA A 116 1.96 9.43 5.13
N MET A 117 3.17 9.87 4.79
CA MET A 117 3.88 9.45 3.57
C MET A 117 4.20 7.95 3.58
N VAL A 118 4.71 7.44 4.71
CA VAL A 118 5.05 6.02 4.84
C VAL A 118 3.79 5.15 4.83
N THR A 119 2.73 5.57 5.52
CA THR A 119 1.42 4.89 5.54
C THR A 119 0.79 4.77 4.15
N MET A 120 0.95 5.78 3.30
CA MET A 120 0.45 5.75 1.91
C MET A 120 1.26 4.82 1.00
N THR A 121 2.46 4.41 1.41
CA THR A 121 3.39 3.70 0.54
C THR A 121 2.95 2.26 0.23
N PRO A 122 2.52 1.42 1.19
CA PRO A 122 1.95 0.10 0.88
C PRO A 122 0.73 0.17 -0.04
N LEU A 123 -0.13 1.17 0.17
CA LEU A 123 -1.32 1.41 -0.66
C LEU A 123 -0.96 1.54 -2.15
N ILE A 124 0.07 2.31 -2.49
CA ILE A 124 0.49 2.48 -3.88
C ILE A 124 1.31 1.27 -4.36
N THR A 125 2.20 0.74 -3.51
CA THR A 125 3.13 -0.34 -3.87
C THR A 125 2.39 -1.62 -4.22
N ILE A 126 1.39 -2.01 -3.43
CA ILE A 126 0.61 -3.24 -3.64
C ILE A 126 -0.19 -3.12 -4.95
N GLN A 127 -0.79 -1.96 -5.21
CA GLN A 127 -1.49 -1.70 -6.46
C GLN A 127 -0.56 -1.80 -7.68
N ILE A 128 0.62 -1.20 -7.62
CA ILE A 128 1.62 -1.32 -8.69
C ILE A 128 2.01 -2.79 -8.90
N LEU A 129 2.21 -3.55 -7.83
CA LEU A 129 2.53 -4.97 -7.93
C LEU A 129 1.39 -5.77 -8.56
N GLY A 130 0.13 -5.45 -8.22
CA GLY A 130 -1.06 -6.00 -8.84
C GLY A 130 -1.16 -5.70 -10.34
N LEU A 131 -0.81 -4.48 -10.77
CA LEU A 131 -0.72 -4.14 -12.19
C LEU A 131 0.36 -4.92 -12.93
N VAL A 132 1.56 -5.02 -12.34
CA VAL A 132 2.66 -5.79 -12.93
C VAL A 132 2.25 -7.26 -13.06
N TYR A 133 1.57 -7.80 -12.05
CA TYR A 133 1.05 -9.15 -12.08
C TYR A 133 0.01 -9.35 -13.20
N LYS A 134 -1.02 -8.50 -13.25
CA LYS A 134 -2.06 -8.52 -14.30
C LYS A 134 -1.43 -8.50 -15.70
N LYS A 135 -0.49 -7.59 -15.94
CA LYS A 135 0.19 -7.47 -17.23
C LYS A 135 0.95 -8.75 -17.60
N ARG A 136 1.70 -9.34 -16.65
CA ARG A 136 2.45 -10.58 -16.91
C ARG A 136 1.55 -11.77 -17.27
N MET A 137 0.37 -11.87 -16.64
CA MET A 137 -0.61 -12.91 -16.95
C MET A 137 -1.25 -12.70 -18.32
N THR A 138 -1.63 -11.46 -18.65
CA THR A 138 -2.12 -11.11 -19.99
C THR A 138 -1.10 -11.40 -21.08
N ASP A 139 0.17 -11.04 -20.88
CA ASP A 139 1.27 -11.30 -21.82
C ASP A 139 1.52 -12.81 -22.00
N ALA A 140 1.26 -13.62 -20.96
CA ALA A 140 1.38 -15.09 -21.02
C ALA A 140 0.17 -15.77 -21.69
N GLY A 141 -0.90 -15.04 -22.03
CA GLY A 141 -2.14 -15.61 -22.58
C GLY A 141 -2.93 -16.43 -21.57
N GLU A 142 -2.64 -16.28 -20.27
CA GLU A 142 -3.33 -16.99 -19.19
C GLU A 142 -4.39 -16.06 -18.57
N LEU A 143 -5.59 -16.59 -18.33
CA LEU A 143 -6.60 -15.94 -17.48
C LEU A 143 -5.96 -15.72 -16.10
N THR A 144 -6.07 -14.51 -15.55
CA THR A 144 -5.52 -14.30 -14.21
C THR A 144 -6.30 -15.20 -13.23
N PRO A 145 -5.63 -15.97 -12.36
CA PRO A 145 -6.27 -16.73 -11.29
C PRO A 145 -7.23 -15.90 -10.44
N LEU A 146 -7.01 -14.58 -10.38
CA LEU A 146 -7.83 -13.63 -9.63
C LEU A 146 -9.12 -13.26 -10.35
N ASP A 147 -9.14 -13.19 -11.69
CA ASP A 147 -10.39 -13.03 -12.45
C ASP A 147 -11.32 -14.23 -12.20
N LYS A 148 -10.78 -15.43 -11.94
CA LYS A 148 -11.59 -16.61 -11.60
C LYS A 148 -12.22 -16.51 -10.21
N ILE A 149 -11.49 -15.96 -9.23
CA ILE A 149 -12.00 -15.72 -7.88
C ILE A 149 -13.09 -14.64 -7.90
N GLU A 150 -12.90 -13.57 -8.67
CA GLU A 150 -13.91 -12.51 -8.85
C GLU A 150 -15.20 -13.07 -9.47
N VAL A 151 -15.08 -13.93 -10.48
CA VAL A 151 -16.24 -14.62 -11.08
C VAL A 151 -16.93 -15.56 -10.08
N GLU A 152 -16.19 -16.21 -9.19
CA GLU A 152 -16.73 -17.14 -8.20
C GLU A 152 -17.43 -16.42 -7.03
N GLU A 153 -16.88 -15.30 -6.54
CA GLU A 153 -17.55 -14.43 -5.56
C GLU A 153 -18.85 -13.84 -6.10
N ASP A 154 -18.84 -13.32 -7.34
CA ASP A 154 -20.04 -12.80 -8.00
C ASP A 154 -21.12 -13.90 -8.07
N ILE A 155 -20.77 -15.14 -8.46
CA ILE A 155 -21.72 -16.26 -8.56
C ILE A 155 -22.37 -16.59 -7.20
N ILE A 156 -21.61 -16.61 -6.11
CA ILE A 156 -22.14 -16.91 -4.76
C ILE A 156 -23.12 -15.81 -4.30
N GLU A 157 -22.79 -14.54 -4.56
CA GLU A 157 -23.66 -13.41 -4.21
C GLU A 157 -24.99 -13.46 -4.99
N TYR A 158 -24.96 -13.84 -6.28
CA TYR A 158 -26.17 -14.06 -7.06
C TYR A 158 -27.03 -15.24 -6.55
N GLU A 159 -26.40 -16.31 -6.06
CA GLU A 159 -27.12 -17.50 -5.56
C GLU A 159 -27.81 -17.22 -4.21
N GLU A 160 -27.16 -16.53 -3.27
CA GLU A 160 -27.79 -16.09 -2.02
C GLU A 160 -28.93 -15.09 -2.26
N ALA A 161 -28.76 -14.14 -3.18
CA ALA A 161 -29.81 -13.17 -3.51
C ALA A 161 -31.06 -13.84 -4.11
N ASN A 162 -30.92 -14.96 -4.82
CA ASN A 162 -32.05 -15.73 -5.33
C ASN A 162 -32.74 -16.55 -4.24
N LEU A 163 -31.99 -17.12 -3.29
CA LEU A 163 -32.54 -17.92 -2.18
C LEU A 163 -33.32 -17.11 -1.15
N LEU A 164 -33.08 -15.80 -1.05
CA LEU A 164 -33.81 -14.89 -0.14
C LEU A 164 -35.07 -14.28 -0.76
N ASN A 165 -35.27 -14.46 -2.07
CA ASN A 165 -36.42 -13.94 -2.82
C ASN A 165 -37.48 -15.01 -3.16
N GLU A 166 -37.28 -16.26 -2.70
CA GLU A 166 -38.28 -17.36 -2.72
C GLU A 166 -38.88 -17.61 -1.32
#